data_AF-A0A4R9GKR2-F1
#
_entry.id   AF-A0A4R9GKR2-F1
#
_cell.length_a   1.000
_cell.length_b   1.000
_cell.length_c   1.000
_cell.angle_alpha   90.00
_cell.angle_beta   90.00
_cell.angle_gamma   90.00
#
_symmetry.space_group_name_H-M   'P 1'
#
loop_
_entity.id
_entity.type
_entity.pdbx_description
1 polymer ?
#
loop_
_entity_poly.entity_id
_entity_poly.type
_entity_poly.pdbx_seq_one_letter_code
_entity_poly.pdbx_strand_id
1 'polypeptide(L)'
;MAEKKKTTLSDVLKREKFQKLAKKEQEKSKSVIIVRPDPPASVKKEDGPGSKIYKTMDESMSDLRFYFLEGEYRERVAELFNANEAQFDRLGITPRRFLDFARESFDRFKQLQKKMPLEPMSKKAWDYMERSLSELIGKLNDRFNK
;
A
#
# COMPACT_ATOMS: atom_id res chain seq x y z
N MET A 1 -30.59 -40.71 16.12
CA MET A 1 -30.60 -39.69 17.18
C MET A 1 -30.38 -38.32 16.54
N ALA A 2 -31.40 -37.48 16.45
CA ALA A 2 -31.29 -36.12 15.89
C ALA A 2 -31.95 -35.13 16.86
N GLU A 3 -31.12 -34.35 17.55
CA GLU A 3 -31.54 -33.35 18.54
C GLU A 3 -32.25 -32.18 17.84
N LYS A 4 -33.56 -32.05 18.09
CA LYS A 4 -34.35 -30.90 17.65
C LYS A 4 -34.15 -29.75 18.65
N LYS A 5 -33.27 -28.79 18.31
CA LYS A 5 -33.10 -27.55 19.09
C LYS A 5 -34.34 -26.66 18.93
N LYS A 6 -35.07 -26.44 20.02
CA LYS A 6 -36.23 -25.55 20.11
C LYS A 6 -35.76 -24.10 20.01
N THR A 7 -36.04 -23.43 18.90
CA THR A 7 -35.86 -21.98 18.77
C THR A 7 -36.98 -21.28 19.53
N THR A 8 -36.64 -20.51 20.56
CA THR A 8 -37.60 -19.75 21.37
C THR A 8 -38.03 -18.48 20.62
N LEU A 9 -39.27 -18.03 20.88
CA LEU A 9 -39.92 -16.89 20.22
C LEU A 9 -39.09 -15.59 20.30
N SER A 10 -38.27 -15.47 21.35
CA SER A 10 -37.36 -14.35 21.60
C SER A 10 -36.24 -14.23 20.56
N ASP A 11 -35.77 -15.34 19.97
CA ASP A 11 -34.72 -15.32 18.95
C ASP A 11 -35.24 -14.91 17.57
N VAL A 12 -36.52 -15.19 17.29
CA VAL A 12 -37.19 -14.74 16.06
C VAL A 12 -37.39 -13.21 16.10
N LEU A 13 -37.80 -12.67 17.25
CA LEU A 13 -38.04 -11.24 17.41
C LEU A 13 -36.76 -10.39 17.26
N LYS A 14 -35.60 -10.93 17.68
CA LYS A 14 -34.30 -10.27 17.51
C LYS A 14 -33.88 -10.21 16.03
N ARG A 15 -34.13 -11.27 15.25
CA ARG A 15 -33.82 -11.29 13.81
C ARG A 15 -34.63 -10.26 13.02
N GLU A 16 -35.91 -10.04 13.35
CA GLU A 16 -36.71 -9.02 12.68
C GLU A 16 -36.25 -7.58 12.98
N LYS A 17 -35.80 -7.29 14.21
CA LYS A 17 -35.27 -5.96 14.56
C LYS A 17 -33.98 -5.61 13.80
N PHE A 18 -33.07 -6.58 13.59
CA PHE A 18 -31.86 -6.34 12.80
C PHE A 18 -32.14 -6.15 11.30
N GLN A 19 -33.12 -6.85 10.73
CA GLN A 19 -33.51 -6.61 9.32
C GLN A 19 -34.17 -5.25 9.10
N LYS A 20 -34.93 -4.73 10.08
CA LYS A 20 -35.51 -3.38 9.99
C LYS A 20 -34.47 -2.27 10.09
N LEU A 21 -33.34 -2.49 10.78
CA LEU A 21 -32.22 -1.55 10.79
C LEU A 21 -31.43 -1.57 9.47
N ALA A 22 -31.17 -2.76 8.92
CA ALA A 22 -30.47 -2.90 7.63
C ALA A 22 -31.24 -2.27 6.45
N LYS A 23 -32.59 -2.35 6.45
CA LYS A 23 -33.42 -1.68 5.44
C LYS A 23 -33.49 -0.16 5.62
N LYS A 24 -33.36 0.35 6.84
CA LYS A 24 -33.36 1.80 7.13
C LYS A 24 -32.00 2.48 6.85
N GLU A 25 -30.91 1.71 6.80
CA GLU A 25 -29.59 2.19 6.33
C GLU A 25 -29.46 2.17 4.80
N GLN A 26 -30.09 1.21 4.11
CA GLN A 26 -30.10 1.16 2.64
C GLN A 26 -30.94 2.26 1.98
N GLU A 27 -31.89 2.88 2.70
CA GLU A 27 -32.66 4.04 2.19
C GLU A 27 -32.01 5.40 2.51
N LYS A 28 -30.98 5.46 3.37
CA LYS A 28 -30.29 6.72 3.73
C LYS A 28 -28.94 6.94 3.02
N SER A 29 -28.53 6.03 2.14
CA SER A 29 -27.24 6.10 1.43
C SER A 29 -27.39 6.26 -0.09
N LYS A 30 -28.58 6.69 -0.57
CA LYS A 30 -28.82 7.15 -1.94
C LYS A 30 -29.08 8.66 -2.00
N SER A 31 -28.12 9.47 -1.55
CA SER A 31 -28.02 10.90 -1.93
C SER A 31 -26.83 11.56 -1.24
N VAL A 32 -25.61 11.36 -1.74
CA VAL A 32 -24.61 12.42 -1.69
C VAL A 32 -23.85 12.39 -3.01
N ILE A 33 -24.36 13.16 -3.96
CA ILE A 33 -23.55 13.70 -5.06
C ILE A 33 -22.57 14.65 -4.38
N ILE A 34 -21.38 14.16 -4.06
CA ILE A 34 -20.25 15.04 -3.73
C ILE A 34 -19.74 15.54 -5.09
N VAL A 35 -20.19 16.76 -5.40
CA VAL A 35 -19.54 17.66 -6.34
C VAL A 35 -18.04 17.58 -6.11
N ARG A 36 -17.29 17.20 -7.15
CA ARG A 36 -15.84 17.35 -7.19
C ARG A 36 -15.49 18.77 -6.72
N PRO A 37 -14.77 18.96 -5.60
CA PRO A 37 -13.84 20.05 -5.58
C PRO A 37 -12.70 19.60 -6.48
N ASP A 38 -12.52 20.25 -7.63
CA ASP A 38 -11.23 20.23 -8.31
C ASP A 38 -10.15 20.46 -7.24
N PRO A 39 -9.23 19.51 -6.99
CA PRO A 39 -8.02 19.90 -6.31
C PRO A 39 -7.34 20.91 -7.26
N PRO A 40 -6.88 22.07 -6.74
CA PRO A 40 -6.27 23.09 -7.57
C PRO A 40 -5.17 22.41 -8.37
N ALA A 41 -5.15 22.68 -9.69
CA ALA A 41 -4.12 22.22 -10.61
C ALA A 41 -2.79 22.21 -9.87
N SER A 42 -2.39 21.02 -9.40
CA SER A 42 -1.17 20.85 -8.65
C SER A 42 -0.11 21.13 -9.67
N VAL A 43 0.45 22.33 -9.54
CA VAL A 43 1.65 22.85 -10.18
C VAL A 43 2.34 21.73 -10.92
N LYS A 44 2.36 21.81 -12.25
CA LYS A 44 3.29 21.03 -13.08
C LYS A 44 4.64 21.18 -12.40
N LYS A 45 5.00 20.22 -11.55
CA LYS A 45 6.35 20.09 -11.04
C LYS A 45 7.10 19.73 -12.30
N GLU A 46 7.79 20.75 -12.79
CA GLU A 46 8.77 20.61 -13.85
C GLU A 46 9.60 19.36 -13.60
N ASP A 47 10.07 18.76 -14.69
CA ASP A 47 11.02 17.65 -14.78
C ASP A 47 12.29 17.90 -13.95
N GLY A 48 12.13 17.94 -12.64
CA GLY A 48 13.17 18.15 -11.65
C GLY A 48 13.68 16.81 -11.13
N PRO A 49 14.93 16.76 -10.63
CA PRO A 49 15.51 15.59 -9.98
C PRO A 49 14.54 15.01 -8.94
N GLY A 50 14.34 13.70 -8.96
CA GLY A 50 13.41 13.01 -8.06
C GLY A 50 11.92 13.03 -8.43
N SER A 51 11.50 13.65 -9.54
CA SER A 51 10.08 13.58 -9.97
C SER A 51 9.71 12.22 -10.58
N LYS A 52 10.70 11.47 -11.09
CA LYS A 52 10.50 10.19 -11.79
C LYS A 52 9.91 9.11 -10.89
N ILE A 53 10.33 9.03 -9.63
CA ILE A 53 9.86 8.02 -8.68
C ILE A 53 8.41 8.26 -8.28
N TYR A 54 8.01 9.50 -8.01
CA TYR A 54 6.63 9.83 -7.62
C TYR A 54 5.62 9.48 -8.70
N LYS A 55 5.93 9.80 -9.97
CA LYS A 55 5.10 9.42 -11.11
C LYS A 55 4.94 7.90 -11.20
N THR A 56 6.05 7.17 -11.07
CA THR A 56 6.04 5.71 -11.12
C THR A 56 5.27 5.11 -9.94
N MET A 57 5.35 5.73 -8.76
CA MET A 57 4.56 5.34 -7.60
C MET A 57 3.08 5.55 -7.84
N ASP A 58 2.66 6.71 -8.35
CA ASP A 58 1.24 6.98 -8.65
C ASP A 58 0.67 5.95 -9.64
N GLU A 59 1.43 5.61 -10.68
CA GLU A 59 1.07 4.55 -11.63
C GLU A 59 1.00 3.17 -10.92
N SER A 60 1.94 2.89 -10.01
CA SER A 60 2.04 1.60 -9.31
C SER A 60 0.98 1.43 -8.21
N MET A 61 0.43 2.51 -7.65
CA MET A 61 -0.65 2.44 -6.66
C MET A 61 -1.95 1.85 -7.23
N SER A 62 -2.11 1.85 -8.55
CA SER A 62 -3.21 1.13 -9.21
C SER A 62 -3.11 -0.40 -9.08
N ASP A 63 -1.91 -0.90 -8.82
CA ASP A 63 -1.62 -2.31 -8.61
C ASP A 63 -1.64 -2.62 -7.12
N LEU A 64 -2.57 -3.49 -6.71
CA LEU A 64 -2.78 -3.89 -5.31
C LEU A 64 -1.49 -4.36 -4.64
N ARG A 65 -0.50 -4.85 -5.39
CA ARG A 65 0.77 -5.33 -4.83
C ARG A 65 1.61 -4.23 -4.17
N PHE A 66 1.37 -2.96 -4.50
CA PHE A 66 2.08 -1.81 -3.94
C PHE A 66 1.32 -1.11 -2.81
N TYR A 67 0.29 -1.73 -2.26
CA TYR A 67 -0.50 -1.23 -1.12
C TYR A 67 0.35 -0.83 0.11
N PHE A 68 1.53 -1.42 0.26
CA PHE A 68 2.44 -1.12 1.36
C PHE A 68 3.07 0.28 1.28
N LEU A 69 2.93 0.95 0.13
CA LEU A 69 3.35 2.34 -0.06
C LEU A 69 2.32 3.35 0.45
N GLU A 70 1.15 2.92 0.96
CA GLU A 70 0.17 3.85 1.52
C GLU A 70 0.73 4.65 2.73
N GLY A 71 0.27 5.89 2.86
CA GLY A 71 0.63 6.77 3.99
C GLY A 71 2.07 7.29 3.91
N GLU A 72 2.77 7.28 5.05
CA GLU A 72 4.11 7.87 5.19
C GLU A 72 5.22 7.10 4.45
N TYR A 73 4.99 5.81 4.16
CA TYR A 73 6.01 4.96 3.56
C TYR A 73 6.26 5.28 2.09
N ARG A 74 5.30 5.90 1.41
CA ARG A 74 5.50 6.45 0.06
C ARG A 74 6.68 7.43 0.05
N GLU A 75 6.63 8.43 0.91
CA GLU A 75 7.64 9.48 0.97
C GLU A 75 9.00 8.89 1.33
N ARG A 76 9.06 7.99 2.31
CA ARG A 76 10.33 7.36 2.71
C ARG A 76 10.97 6.51 1.61
N VAL A 77 10.17 5.75 0.84
CA VAL A 77 10.70 4.99 -0.31
C VAL A 77 11.20 5.94 -1.39
N ALA A 78 10.50 7.05 -1.63
CA ALA A 78 10.92 8.05 -2.61
C ALA A 78 12.22 8.76 -2.18
N GLU A 79 12.36 9.12 -0.90
CA GLU A 79 13.58 9.67 -0.33
C GLU A 79 14.78 8.75 -0.54
N LEU A 80 14.61 7.44 -0.27
CA LEU A 80 15.67 6.45 -0.46
C LEU A 80 16.08 6.33 -1.94
N PHE A 81 15.12 6.39 -2.86
CA PHE A 81 15.41 6.42 -4.30
C PHE A 81 16.17 7.68 -4.69
N ASN A 82 15.66 8.85 -4.29
CA ASN A 82 16.22 10.15 -4.67
C ASN A 82 17.64 10.34 -4.13
N ALA A 83 17.92 9.84 -2.93
CA ALA A 83 19.27 9.86 -2.35
C ALA A 83 20.30 9.08 -3.20
N ASN A 84 19.85 8.10 -3.99
CA ASN A 84 20.70 7.22 -4.79
C ASN A 84 20.39 7.30 -6.29
N GLU A 85 19.59 8.29 -6.74
CA GLU A 85 19.06 8.36 -8.12
C GLU A 85 20.19 8.34 -9.16
N ALA A 86 21.25 9.13 -8.94
CA ALA A 86 22.39 9.19 -9.85
C ALA A 86 23.13 7.84 -9.99
N GLN A 87 23.17 7.04 -8.92
CA GLN A 87 23.78 5.71 -8.96
C GLN A 87 22.88 4.72 -9.69
N PHE A 88 21.57 4.77 -9.41
CA PHE A 88 20.60 3.94 -10.09
C PHE A 88 20.51 4.21 -11.59
N ASP A 89 20.56 5.49 -12.00
CA ASP A 89 20.59 5.88 -13.41
C ASP A 89 21.84 5.29 -14.12
N ARG A 90 23.02 5.29 -13.49
CA ARG A 90 24.23 4.65 -14.04
C ARG A 90 24.12 3.14 -14.16
N LEU A 91 23.44 2.50 -13.21
CA LEU A 91 23.22 1.06 -13.20
C LEU A 91 22.02 0.61 -14.05
N GLY A 92 21.31 1.54 -14.69
CA GLY A 92 20.09 1.25 -15.44
C GLY A 92 18.93 0.76 -14.57
N ILE A 93 18.95 1.06 -13.27
CA ILE A 93 17.88 0.73 -12.33
C ILE A 93 16.79 1.79 -12.46
N THR A 94 15.72 1.44 -13.14
CA THR A 94 14.56 2.33 -13.29
C THR A 94 13.82 2.48 -11.96
N PRO A 95 13.07 3.59 -11.76
CA PRO A 95 12.22 3.76 -10.59
C PRO A 95 11.28 2.57 -10.36
N ARG A 96 10.73 2.02 -11.46
CA ARG A 96 9.85 0.84 -11.40
C ARG A 96 10.58 -0.38 -10.86
N ARG A 97 11.82 -0.61 -11.32
CA ARG A 97 12.64 -1.73 -10.86
C ARG A 97 13.01 -1.58 -9.38
N PHE A 98 13.27 -0.37 -8.93
CA PHE A 98 13.49 -0.08 -7.52
C PHE A 98 12.26 -0.39 -6.66
N LEU A 99 11.06 0.00 -7.11
CA LEU A 99 9.81 -0.35 -6.41
C LEU A 99 9.59 -1.87 -6.36
N ASP A 100 9.97 -2.61 -7.40
CA ASP A 100 9.92 -4.08 -7.37
C ASP A 100 10.85 -4.65 -6.28
N PHE A 101 12.06 -4.10 -6.11
CA PHE A 101 12.96 -4.53 -5.03
C PHE A 101 12.38 -4.22 -3.64
N ALA A 102 11.71 -3.07 -3.49
CA ALA A 102 11.02 -2.71 -2.25
C ALA A 102 9.89 -3.71 -1.96
N ARG A 103 9.06 -3.99 -2.96
CA ARG A 103 7.97 -4.99 -2.89
C ARG A 103 8.49 -6.37 -2.51
N GLU A 104 9.52 -6.87 -3.20
CA GLU A 104 10.11 -8.18 -2.94
C GLU A 104 10.71 -8.26 -1.53
N SER A 105 11.34 -7.18 -1.06
CA SER A 105 11.89 -7.09 0.30
C SER A 105 10.77 -7.15 1.35
N PHE A 106 9.67 -6.44 1.13
CA PHE A 106 8.51 -6.48 2.01
C PHE A 106 7.78 -7.83 1.99
N ASP A 107 7.61 -8.43 0.81
CA ASP A 107 7.05 -9.77 0.67
C ASP A 107 7.90 -10.83 1.40
N ARG A 108 9.23 -10.70 1.33
CA ARG A 108 10.16 -11.56 2.10
C ARG A 108 9.98 -11.39 3.60
N PHE A 109 9.83 -10.16 4.10
CA PHE A 109 9.52 -9.92 5.50
C PHE A 109 8.23 -10.62 5.92
N LYS A 110 7.16 -10.49 5.12
CA LYS A 110 5.87 -11.16 5.41
C LYS A 110 6.00 -12.67 5.44
N GLN A 111 6.76 -13.26 4.52
CA GLN A 111 7.04 -14.70 4.51
C GLN A 111 7.77 -15.14 5.77
N LEU A 112 8.82 -14.41 6.18
CA LEU A 112 9.59 -14.71 7.40
C LEU A 112 8.75 -14.62 8.67
N GLN A 113 7.87 -13.62 8.74
CA GLN A 113 7.00 -13.37 9.89
C GLN A 113 5.65 -14.11 9.80
N LYS A 114 5.45 -14.96 8.78
CA LYS A 114 4.20 -15.69 8.50
C LYS A 114 2.96 -14.78 8.54
N LYS A 115 3.09 -13.60 7.95
CA LYS A 115 2.05 -12.58 7.93
C LYS A 115 1.05 -12.79 6.80
N MET A 116 -0.12 -12.18 6.95
CA MET A 116 -1.16 -12.21 5.92
C MET A 116 -0.71 -11.45 4.66
N PRO A 117 -1.15 -11.87 3.46
CA PRO A 117 -0.67 -11.30 2.20
C PRO A 117 -0.87 -9.79 2.02
N LEU A 118 -1.89 -9.22 2.67
CA LEU A 118 -2.28 -7.80 2.58
C LEU A 118 -2.14 -7.05 3.91
N GLU A 119 -1.22 -7.48 4.78
CA GLU A 119 -0.94 -6.73 6.01
C GLU A 119 -0.26 -5.38 5.67
N PRO A 120 -0.75 -4.25 6.19
CA PRO A 120 -0.18 -2.93 5.90
C PRO A 120 1.26 -2.82 6.39
N MET A 121 2.00 -1.87 5.82
CA MET A 121 3.38 -1.61 6.24
C MET A 121 3.43 -1.22 7.72
N SER A 122 4.22 -1.94 8.50
CA SER A 122 4.48 -1.67 9.91
C SER A 122 5.90 -1.15 10.08
N LYS A 123 6.18 -0.47 11.19
CA LYS A 123 7.54 0.03 11.48
C LYS A 123 8.61 -1.07 11.38
N LYS A 124 8.34 -2.27 11.92
CA LYS A 124 9.28 -3.40 11.84
C LYS A 124 9.51 -3.88 10.41
N ALA A 125 8.47 -3.86 9.59
CA ALA A 125 8.56 -4.24 8.19
C ALA A 125 9.32 -3.20 7.38
N TRP A 126 9.10 -1.92 7.69
CA TRP A 126 9.87 -0.80 7.16
C TRP A 126 11.36 -0.95 7.49
N ASP A 127 11.71 -1.10 8.76
CA ASP A 127 13.11 -1.22 9.20
C ASP A 127 13.81 -2.41 8.50
N TYR A 128 13.10 -3.52 8.30
CA TYR A 128 13.62 -4.66 7.53
C TYR A 128 13.82 -4.33 6.05
N MET A 129 12.82 -3.71 5.42
CA MET A 129 12.86 -3.36 4.01
C MET A 129 13.94 -2.33 3.72
N GLU A 130 14.02 -1.26 4.51
CA GLU A 130 15.04 -0.22 4.43
C GLU A 130 16.45 -0.80 4.55
N ARG A 131 16.66 -1.70 5.52
CA ARG A 131 17.94 -2.40 5.64
C ARG A 131 18.24 -3.28 4.43
N SER A 132 17.27 -4.04 3.93
CA SER A 132 17.42 -4.90 2.74
C SER A 132 17.79 -4.08 1.49
N LEU A 133 17.13 -2.94 1.29
CA LEU A 133 17.41 -2.02 0.19
C LEU A 133 18.78 -1.36 0.36
N SER A 134 19.15 -0.95 1.57
CA SER A 134 20.47 -0.38 1.85
C SER A 134 21.60 -1.37 1.62
N GLU A 135 21.41 -2.64 2.02
CA GLU A 135 22.36 -3.72 1.72
C GLU A 135 22.47 -3.99 0.21
N LEU A 136 21.35 -3.91 -0.53
CA LEU A 136 21.37 -4.03 -1.99
C LEU A 136 22.16 -2.89 -2.63
N ILE A 137 21.90 -1.64 -2.21
CA ILE A 137 22.62 -0.45 -2.69
C ILE A 137 24.12 -0.58 -2.39
N GLY A 138 24.49 -0.99 -1.18
CA GLY A 138 25.89 -1.23 -0.81
C GLY A 138 26.57 -2.25 -1.72
N LYS A 139 25.93 -3.42 -1.96
CA LYS A 139 26.48 -4.46 -2.85
C LYS A 139 26.59 -4.00 -4.30
N LEU A 140 25.65 -3.20 -4.78
CA LEU A 140 25.71 -2.62 -6.12
C LEU A 140 26.87 -1.64 -6.22
N ASN A 141 27.05 -0.78 -5.22
CA ASN A 141 28.17 0.15 -5.17
C ASN A 141 29.51 -0.59 -5.12
N ASP A 142 29.67 -1.63 -4.29
CA ASP A 142 30.90 -2.41 -4.21
C ASP A 142 31.24 -3.14 -5.53
N ARG A 143 30.22 -3.58 -6.27
CA ARG A 143 30.38 -4.30 -7.54
C ARG A 143 30.70 -3.40 -8.71
N PHE A 144 30.17 -2.18 -8.73
CA PHE A 144 30.14 -1.34 -9.93
C PHE A 144 30.80 0.04 -9.77
N ASN A 145 31.12 0.52 -8.56
CA ASN A 145 31.91 1.76 -8.33
C ASN A 145 33.40 1.46 -8.14
N LYS A 146 33.97 0.48 -8.86
CA LYS A 146 35.42 0.34 -8.95
C LYS A 146 36.02 1.40 -9.86
#